data_AF-A0A2V7XRK4-F1
#
_entry.id   AF-A0A2V7XRK4-F1
#
_cell.length_a   1.000
_cell.length_b   1.000
_cell.length_c   1.000
_cell.angle_alpha   90.00
_cell.angle_beta   90.00
_cell.angle_gamma   90.00
#
_symmetry.space_group_name_H-M   'P 1'
#
loop_
_entity.id
_entity.type
_entity.pdbx_description
1 polymer ?
#
loop_
_entity_poly.entity_id
_entity_poly.type
_entity_poly.pdbx_seq_one_letter_code
_entity_poly.pdbx_strand_id
1 'polypeptide(L)'
;MSTIAETPVEVPSLPNLFQRAKDRGERALLYAGGITDLGIQTVREILRGPLETNLLIAQFEQIGVRSLSIVAITSLFIGMVLALQTAYSLEQFGVKLFIGKVVSLSLVRELAPVIMSFMVGGRAGAGIAAELGTMKVTEQIDALRALATSPVKKLVVPSVLA
;
A
#
# COMPACT_ATOMS: atom_id res chain seq x y z
N MET A 1 -34.03 55.70 -13.97
CA MET A 1 -34.51 54.71 -14.95
C MET A 1 -33.48 54.70 -16.08
N SER A 2 -32.99 53.51 -16.45
CA SER A 2 -31.79 53.22 -17.28
C SER A 2 -30.47 53.33 -16.52
N THR A 3 -29.50 52.41 -16.58
CA THR A 3 -29.37 51.13 -17.28
C THR A 3 -28.38 50.31 -16.45
N ILE A 4 -28.81 49.13 -15.98
CA ILE A 4 -27.89 48.14 -15.41
C ILE A 4 -27.11 47.58 -16.59
N ALA A 5 -25.84 47.96 -16.70
CA ALA A 5 -24.92 47.35 -17.65
C ALA A 5 -24.76 45.88 -17.24
N GLU A 6 -25.33 44.97 -18.04
CA GLU A 6 -25.03 43.55 -17.96
C GLU A 6 -23.52 43.38 -18.09
N THR A 7 -22.85 43.02 -17.00
CA THR A 7 -21.48 42.53 -17.06
C THR A 7 -21.55 41.19 -17.80
N PRO A 8 -20.84 41.02 -18.93
CA PRO A 8 -20.87 39.75 -19.64
C PRO A 8 -20.33 38.67 -18.71
N VAL A 9 -21.19 37.75 -18.29
CA VAL A 9 -20.77 36.56 -17.55
C VAL A 9 -19.89 35.77 -18.51
N GLU A 10 -18.58 35.82 -18.30
CA GLU A 10 -17.58 35.10 -19.07
C GLU A 10 -17.81 33.59 -18.85
N VAL A 11 -18.55 32.96 -19.76
CA VAL A 11 -18.84 31.52 -19.72
C VAL A 11 -17.50 30.78 -19.84
N PRO A 12 -17.08 29.97 -18.85
CA PRO A 12 -15.82 29.25 -18.92
C PRO A 12 -15.78 28.42 -20.20
N SER A 13 -14.86 28.75 -21.11
CA SER A 13 -14.65 27.94 -22.31
C SER A 13 -14.40 26.50 -21.87
N LEU A 14 -15.27 25.58 -22.30
CA LEU A 14 -15.13 24.16 -21.94
C LEU A 14 -13.75 23.71 -22.42
N PRO A 15 -12.86 23.27 -21.52
CA PRO A 15 -11.50 22.92 -21.91
C PRO A 15 -11.57 21.80 -22.94
N ASN A 16 -10.89 22.01 -24.07
CA ASN A 16 -10.82 21.03 -25.14
C ASN A 16 -10.33 19.69 -24.57
N LEU A 17 -10.83 18.57 -25.10
CA LEU A 17 -10.43 17.22 -24.66
C LEU A 17 -8.91 17.06 -24.59
N PHE A 18 -8.20 17.73 -25.51
CA PHE A 18 -6.75 17.81 -25.59
C PHE A 18 -6.09 18.54 -24.40
N GLN A 19 -6.69 19.61 -23.90
CA GLN A 19 -6.20 20.33 -22.71
C GLN A 19 -6.39 19.49 -21.45
N ARG A 20 -7.55 18.82 -21.30
CA ARG A 20 -7.76 17.88 -20.18
C ARG A 20 -6.77 16.72 -20.18
N ALA A 21 -6.41 16.22 -21.35
CA ALA A 21 -5.40 15.18 -21.50
C ALA A 21 -4.00 15.68 -21.10
N LYS A 22 -3.64 16.89 -21.54
CA LYS A 22 -2.36 17.54 -21.17
C LYS A 22 -2.27 17.80 -19.67
N ASP A 23 -3.31 18.38 -19.06
CA ASP A 23 -3.35 18.69 -17.64
C ASP A 23 -3.32 17.43 -16.76
N ARG A 24 -3.88 16.32 -17.23
CA ARG A 24 -3.72 15.01 -16.55
C ARG A 24 -2.28 14.51 -16.65
N GLY A 25 -1.65 14.64 -17.81
CA GLY A 25 -0.27 14.23 -18.03
C GLY A 25 0.70 14.99 -17.11
N GLU A 26 0.58 16.31 -17.05
CA GLU A 26 1.44 17.15 -16.20
C GLU A 26 1.26 16.84 -14.71
N ARG A 27 0.01 16.67 -14.25
CA ARG A 27 -0.25 16.26 -12.86
C ARG A 27 0.32 14.88 -12.54
N ALA A 28 0.16 13.91 -13.43
CA ALA A 28 0.71 12.57 -13.24
C ALA A 28 2.24 12.59 -13.12
N LEU A 29 2.92 13.41 -13.93
CA LEU A 29 4.37 13.60 -13.85
C LEU A 29 4.79 14.25 -12.53
N LEU A 30 4.05 15.26 -12.05
CA LEU A 30 4.34 15.91 -10.76
C LEU A 30 4.16 14.94 -9.59
N TYR A 31 3.10 14.12 -9.59
CA TYR A 31 2.89 13.09 -8.57
C TYR A 31 3.98 12.02 -8.60
N ALA A 32 4.34 11.53 -9.78
CA ALA A 32 5.43 10.56 -9.94
C ALA A 32 6.77 11.14 -9.46
N GLY A 33 7.05 12.40 -9.78
CA GLY A 33 8.22 13.14 -9.29
C GLY A 33 8.25 13.24 -7.77
N GLY A 34 7.14 13.61 -7.14
CA GLY A 34 7.03 13.70 -5.67
C GLY A 34 7.21 12.35 -4.97
N ILE A 35 6.63 11.27 -5.50
CA ILE A 35 6.82 9.91 -4.97
C ILE A 35 8.28 9.48 -5.10
N THR A 36 8.91 9.76 -6.23
CA THR A 36 10.32 9.43 -6.47
C THR A 36 11.23 10.17 -5.50
N ASP A 37 10.99 11.47 -5.29
CA ASP A 37 11.77 12.28 -4.36
C ASP A 37 11.60 11.78 -2.91
N LEU A 38 10.38 11.47 -2.48
CA LEU A 38 10.12 10.86 -1.17
C LEU A 38 10.84 9.51 -1.02
N GLY A 39 10.84 8.68 -2.06
CA GLY A 39 11.55 7.41 -2.09
C GLY A 39 13.06 7.59 -1.93
N ILE A 40 13.66 8.50 -2.69
CA ILE A 40 15.08 8.83 -2.60
C ILE A 40 15.44 9.38 -1.21
N GLN A 41 14.62 10.28 -0.68
CA GLN A 41 14.81 10.82 0.67
C GLN A 41 14.74 9.72 1.73
N THR A 42 13.79 8.80 1.62
CA THR A 42 13.64 7.67 2.56
C THR A 42 14.87 6.77 2.55
N VAL A 43 15.34 6.36 1.36
CA VAL A 43 16.56 5.55 1.22
C VAL A 43 17.78 6.29 1.79
N ARG A 44 17.89 7.59 1.53
CA ARG A 44 18.98 8.41 2.05
C ARG A 44 18.96 8.51 3.58
N GLU A 45 17.78 8.66 4.19
CA GLU A 45 17.63 8.71 5.66
C GLU A 45 17.92 7.36 6.32
N ILE A 46 17.52 6.25 5.68
CA ILE A 46 17.87 4.89 6.12
C ILE A 46 19.40 4.72 6.20
N LEU A 47 20.13 5.22 5.20
CA LEU A 47 21.59 5.07 5.11
C LEU A 47 22.39 6.04 6.01
N ARG A 48 21.80 7.15 6.45
CA ARG A 48 22.53 8.27 7.09
C ARG A 48 22.50 8.30 8.61
N GLY A 49 21.62 7.57 9.28
CA GLY A 49 21.41 7.79 10.72
C GLY A 49 21.08 6.56 11.54
N PRO A 50 21.29 6.63 12.87
CA PRO A 50 20.85 5.59 13.78
C PRO A 50 19.32 5.49 13.73
N LEU A 51 18.84 4.27 13.53
CA LEU A 51 17.42 3.95 13.50
C LEU A 51 16.89 3.92 14.93
N GLU A 52 15.74 4.55 15.16
CA GLU A 52 15.02 4.43 16.43
C GLU A 52 14.40 3.03 16.51
N THR A 53 15.17 2.08 17.06
CA THR A 53 14.80 0.65 17.14
C THR A 53 13.46 0.44 17.83
N ASN A 54 13.12 1.26 18.83
CA ASN A 54 11.83 1.18 19.52
C ASN A 54 10.65 1.45 18.56
N LEU A 55 10.77 2.43 17.66
CA LEU A 55 9.73 2.70 16.66
C LEU A 55 9.66 1.57 15.63
N LEU A 56 10.80 1.03 15.21
CA LEU A 56 10.84 -0.10 14.28
C LEU A 56 10.12 -1.32 14.86
N ILE A 57 10.39 -1.68 16.12
CA ILE A 57 9.76 -2.83 16.78
C ILE A 57 8.24 -2.62 16.89
N ALA A 58 7.81 -1.42 17.27
CA ALA A 58 6.38 -1.08 17.31
C ALA A 58 5.72 -1.25 15.93
N GLN A 59 6.42 -0.84 14.87
CA GLN A 59 5.91 -0.95 13.51
C GLN A 59 5.86 -2.39 13.01
N PHE A 60 6.85 -3.22 13.35
CA PHE A 60 6.81 -4.67 13.09
C PHE A 60 5.67 -5.36 13.84
N GLU A 61 5.36 -4.96 15.07
CA GLU A 61 4.21 -5.48 15.80
C GLU A 61 2.90 -5.10 15.10
N GLN A 62 2.78 -3.82 14.73
CA GLN A 62 1.57 -3.28 14.09
C GLN A 62 1.33 -3.87 12.69
N ILE A 63 2.37 -4.06 11.90
CA ILE A 63 2.28 -4.61 10.54
C ILE A 63 2.24 -6.14 10.59
N GLY A 64 3.18 -6.80 11.27
CA GLY A 64 3.34 -8.25 11.27
C GLY A 64 2.27 -8.96 12.10
N VAL A 65 2.30 -8.78 13.43
CA VAL A 65 1.44 -9.55 14.37
C VAL A 65 -0.02 -9.35 14.05
N ARG A 66 -0.37 -8.12 13.72
CA ARG A 66 -1.75 -7.69 13.51
C ARG A 66 -2.27 -8.15 12.13
N SER A 67 -1.40 -8.55 11.19
CA SER A 67 -1.76 -9.21 9.92
C SER A 67 -1.84 -10.73 10.03
N LEU A 68 -1.29 -11.31 11.10
CA LEU A 68 -1.18 -12.75 11.25
C LEU A 68 -2.54 -13.44 11.31
N SER A 69 -3.52 -12.83 11.98
CA SER A 69 -4.86 -13.40 12.15
C SER A 69 -5.59 -13.57 10.81
N ILE A 70 -5.61 -12.52 9.98
CA ILE A 70 -6.28 -12.54 8.69
C ILE A 70 -5.61 -13.53 7.74
N VAL A 71 -4.27 -13.57 7.74
CA VAL A 71 -3.47 -14.50 6.94
C VAL A 71 -3.68 -15.95 7.37
N ALA A 72 -3.68 -16.24 8.66
CA ALA A 72 -3.84 -17.61 9.18
C ALA A 72 -5.21 -18.18 8.80
N ILE A 73 -6.26 -17.38 8.93
CA ILE A 73 -7.62 -17.81 8.59
C ILE A 73 -7.74 -18.06 7.08
N THR A 74 -7.32 -17.12 6.23
CA THR A 74 -7.46 -17.27 4.78
C THR A 74 -6.59 -18.41 4.23
N SER A 75 -5.34 -18.52 4.67
CA SER A 75 -4.43 -19.58 4.22
C SER A 75 -4.93 -20.97 4.60
N LEU A 76 -5.56 -21.12 5.76
CA LEU A 76 -6.21 -22.36 6.18
C LEU A 76 -7.34 -22.76 5.20
N PHE A 77 -8.27 -21.84 4.93
CA PHE A 77 -9.39 -22.12 4.03
C PHE A 77 -8.91 -22.42 2.60
N ILE A 78 -7.91 -21.69 2.11
CA ILE A 78 -7.33 -21.91 0.78
C ILE A 78 -6.67 -23.30 0.72
N GLY A 79 -5.93 -23.69 1.76
CA GLY A 79 -5.32 -25.02 1.84
C GLY A 79 -6.37 -26.14 1.83
N MET A 80 -7.47 -25.99 2.57
CA MET A 80 -8.57 -26.96 2.59
C MET A 80 -9.24 -27.11 1.21
N VAL A 81 -9.53 -25.98 0.55
CA VAL A 81 -10.15 -25.97 -0.79
C VAL A 81 -9.23 -26.64 -1.82
N LEU A 82 -7.94 -26.32 -1.80
CA LEU A 82 -6.97 -26.92 -2.71
C LEU A 82 -6.81 -28.42 -2.47
N ALA A 83 -6.77 -28.87 -1.22
CA ALA A 83 -6.68 -30.28 -0.89
C ALA A 83 -7.90 -31.04 -1.43
N LEU A 84 -9.10 -30.51 -1.23
CA LEU A 84 -10.34 -31.13 -1.72
C LEU A 84 -10.39 -31.16 -3.25
N GLN A 85 -10.07 -30.04 -3.92
CA GLN A 85 -10.07 -29.96 -5.38
C GLN A 85 -9.02 -30.88 -6.01
N THR A 86 -7.83 -30.96 -5.40
CA THR A 86 -6.74 -31.84 -5.84
C THR A 86 -7.12 -33.31 -5.62
N ALA A 87 -7.81 -33.64 -4.53
CA ALA A 87 -8.31 -34.99 -4.29
C ALA A 87 -9.25 -35.47 -5.40
N TYR A 88 -10.26 -34.67 -5.75
CA TYR A 88 -11.15 -34.98 -6.87
C TYR A 88 -10.40 -35.06 -8.21
N SER A 89 -9.41 -34.19 -8.42
CA SER A 89 -8.64 -34.15 -9.66
C SER A 89 -7.70 -35.34 -9.86
N LEU A 90 -7.17 -35.94 -8.77
CA LEU A 90 -6.33 -37.15 -8.85
C LEU A 90 -7.11 -38.44 -8.69
N GLU A 91 -8.34 -38.40 -8.17
CA GLU A 91 -9.22 -39.57 -8.05
C GLU A 91 -9.49 -40.22 -9.40
N GLN A 92 -9.75 -39.42 -10.45
CA GLN A 92 -9.95 -39.91 -11.82
C GLN A 92 -8.73 -40.65 -12.41
N PHE A 93 -7.53 -40.43 -11.87
CA PHE A 93 -6.31 -41.12 -12.29
C PHE A 93 -5.96 -42.31 -11.37
N GLY A 94 -6.69 -42.51 -10.26
CA GLY A 94 -6.38 -43.53 -9.26
C GLY A 94 -5.19 -43.21 -8.35
N VAL A 95 -4.67 -41.98 -8.39
CA VAL A 95 -3.38 -41.59 -7.78
C VAL A 95 -3.57 -40.75 -6.50
N LYS A 96 -4.42 -41.21 -5.56
CA LYS A 96 -4.77 -40.46 -4.34
C LYS A 96 -3.59 -40.23 -3.39
N LEU A 97 -2.57 -41.09 -3.42
CA LEU A 97 -1.41 -40.99 -2.52
C LEU A 97 -0.54 -39.74 -2.76
N PHE A 98 -0.64 -39.11 -3.93
CA PHE A 98 0.19 -37.96 -4.30
C PHE A 98 -0.47 -36.61 -3.97
N ILE A 99 -1.71 -36.59 -3.48
CA ILE A 99 -2.45 -35.36 -3.17
C ILE A 99 -1.63 -34.45 -2.24
N GLY A 100 -1.14 -34.98 -1.11
CA GLY A 100 -0.37 -34.19 -0.15
C GLY A 100 0.92 -33.61 -0.74
N LYS A 101 1.61 -34.35 -1.61
CA LYS A 101 2.84 -33.90 -2.27
C LYS A 101 2.56 -32.77 -3.26
N VAL A 102 1.52 -32.91 -4.08
CA VAL A 102 1.13 -31.88 -5.05
C VAL A 102 0.70 -30.61 -4.32
N VAL A 103 -0.19 -30.72 -3.34
CA VAL A 103 -0.73 -29.57 -2.61
C VAL A 103 0.37 -28.81 -1.86
N SER A 104 1.23 -29.53 -1.11
CA SER A 104 2.31 -28.89 -0.34
C SER A 104 3.34 -28.18 -1.24
N LEU A 105 3.73 -28.80 -2.36
CA LEU A 105 4.70 -28.20 -3.28
C LEU A 105 4.14 -26.94 -3.94
N SER A 106 2.88 -26.99 -4.41
CA SER A 106 2.22 -25.85 -5.06
C SER A 106 1.97 -24.70 -4.08
N LEU A 107 1.59 -25.01 -2.83
CA LEU A 107 1.41 -23.99 -1.80
C LEU A 107 2.73 -23.27 -1.49
N VAL A 108 3.80 -24.00 -1.21
CA VAL A 108 5.07 -23.39 -0.77
C VAL A 108 5.73 -22.59 -1.89
N ARG A 109 5.65 -23.05 -3.15
CA ARG A 109 6.35 -22.40 -4.27
C ARG A 109 5.61 -21.24 -4.91
N GLU A 110 4.28 -21.28 -4.93
CA GLU A 110 3.50 -20.33 -5.72
C GLU A 110 2.47 -19.60 -4.86
N LEU A 111 1.51 -20.36 -4.33
CA LEU A 111 0.30 -19.75 -3.77
C LEU A 111 0.58 -19.04 -2.44
N ALA A 112 1.36 -19.63 -1.53
CA ALA A 112 1.65 -18.99 -0.26
C ALA A 112 2.43 -17.67 -0.44
N PRO A 113 3.55 -17.59 -1.18
CA PRO A 113 4.24 -16.31 -1.42
C PRO A 113 3.33 -15.25 -2.06
N VAL A 114 2.52 -15.61 -3.05
CA VAL A 114 1.63 -14.68 -3.76
C VAL A 114 0.54 -14.17 -2.82
N ILE A 115 -0.21 -15.06 -2.17
CA ILE A 115 -1.32 -14.68 -1.28
C ILE A 115 -0.79 -13.84 -0.11
N MET A 116 0.32 -14.24 0.51
CA MET A 116 0.95 -13.50 1.61
C MET A 116 1.33 -12.08 1.17
N SER A 117 1.95 -11.93 0.00
CA SER A 117 2.37 -10.63 -0.53
C SER A 117 1.18 -9.69 -0.75
N PHE A 118 0.10 -10.19 -1.34
CA PHE A 118 -1.12 -9.41 -1.57
C PHE A 118 -1.83 -9.04 -0.28
N MET A 119 -2.00 -10.00 0.65
CA MET A 119 -2.74 -9.77 1.88
C MET A 119 -2.02 -8.84 2.85
N VAL A 120 -0.74 -9.11 3.11
CA VAL A 120 0.07 -8.29 4.00
C VAL A 120 0.27 -6.92 3.38
N GLY A 121 0.62 -6.84 2.09
CA GLY A 121 0.81 -5.56 1.39
C GLY A 121 -0.46 -4.70 1.39
N GLY A 122 -1.63 -5.30 1.10
CA GLY A 122 -2.90 -4.57 1.09
C GLY A 122 -3.28 -4.04 2.47
N ARG A 123 -3.16 -4.89 3.51
CA ARG A 123 -3.53 -4.51 4.88
C ARG A 123 -2.53 -3.52 5.50
N ALA A 124 -1.23 -3.77 5.33
CA ALA A 124 -0.18 -2.88 5.81
C ALA A 124 -0.25 -1.52 5.11
N GLY A 125 -0.38 -1.51 3.77
CA GLY A 125 -0.48 -0.28 2.99
C GLY A 125 -1.70 0.56 3.37
N ALA A 126 -2.87 -0.06 3.52
CA ALA A 126 -4.08 0.64 3.97
C ALA A 126 -3.94 1.18 5.40
N GLY A 127 -3.32 0.41 6.29
CA GLY A 127 -3.04 0.82 7.67
C GLY A 127 -2.11 2.04 7.75
N ILE A 128 -0.97 1.98 7.04
CA ILE A 128 0.01 3.08 6.98
C ILE A 128 -0.63 4.33 6.35
N ALA A 129 -1.41 4.17 5.27
CA ALA A 129 -2.09 5.29 4.63
C ALA A 129 -3.12 5.95 5.57
N ALA A 130 -3.89 5.15 6.32
CA ALA A 130 -4.85 5.66 7.29
C ALA A 130 -4.15 6.39 8.45
N GLU A 131 -3.07 5.82 8.98
CA GLU A 131 -2.28 6.41 10.06
C GLU A 131 -1.67 7.76 9.65
N LEU A 132 -0.97 7.81 8.51
CA LEU A 132 -0.42 9.04 7.96
C LEU A 132 -1.51 10.06 7.60
N GLY A 133 -2.67 9.59 7.11
CA GLY A 133 -3.83 10.43 6.82
C GLY A 133 -4.36 11.11 8.08
N THR A 134 -4.54 10.38 9.17
CA THR A 134 -4.94 10.95 10.47
C THR A 134 -3.89 11.92 10.99
N MET A 135 -2.60 11.57 10.92
CA MET A 135 -1.51 12.47 11.33
C MET A 135 -1.45 13.75 10.49
N LYS A 136 -1.84 13.69 9.21
CA LYS A 136 -1.92 14.88 8.35
C LYS A 136 -3.09 15.78 8.72
N VAL A 137 -4.28 15.21 8.94
CA VAL A 137 -5.49 15.97 9.31
C VAL A 137 -5.37 16.58 10.70
N THR A 138 -4.66 15.92 11.61
CA THR A 138 -4.38 16.43 12.98
C THR A 138 -3.12 17.31 13.06
N GLU A 139 -2.55 17.69 11.91
CA GLU A 139 -1.34 18.54 11.80
C GLU A 139 -0.06 18.00 12.49
N GLN A 140 -0.05 16.75 12.94
CA GLN A 140 1.11 16.16 13.63
C GLN A 140 2.37 16.14 12.74
N ILE A 141 2.20 15.94 11.43
CA ILE A 141 3.31 15.97 10.46
C ILE A 141 3.93 17.38 10.40
N ASP A 142 3.10 18.43 10.46
CA ASP A 142 3.57 19.80 10.39
C ASP A 142 4.14 20.25 11.74
N ALA A 143 3.62 19.73 12.86
CA ALA A 143 4.21 19.90 14.18
C ALA A 143 5.64 19.33 14.27
N LEU A 144 5.91 18.15 13.69
CA LEU A 144 7.27 17.58 13.63
C LEU A 144 8.23 18.52 12.88
N ARG A 145 7.78 19.12 11.77
CA ARG A 145 8.56 20.09 11.00
C ARG A 145 8.84 21.36 11.81
N ALA A 146 7.85 21.86 12.56
CA ALA A 146 8.01 23.01 13.45
C ALA A 146 9.02 22.75 14.58
N LEU A 147 9.13 21.51 15.04
CA LEU A 147 10.13 21.05 16.02
C LEU A 147 11.48 20.70 15.40
N ALA A 148 11.76 21.14 14.16
CA ALA A 148 12.98 20.85 13.41
C ALA A 148 13.31 19.35 13.30
N THR A 149 12.29 18.49 13.36
CA THR A 149 12.43 17.03 13.29
C THR A 149 11.97 16.54 11.93
N SER A 150 12.77 15.69 11.27
CA SER A 150 12.40 15.12 9.97
C SER A 150 11.21 14.15 10.10
N PRO A 151 10.04 14.43 9.48
CA PRO A 151 8.91 13.53 9.51
C PRO A 151 9.17 12.24 8.71
N VAL A 152 9.99 12.32 7.65
CA VAL A 152 10.38 11.15 6.85
C VAL A 152 11.15 10.15 7.71
N LYS A 153 12.12 10.65 8.50
CA LYS A 153 12.93 9.81 9.38
C LYS A 153 12.11 9.16 10.51
N LYS A 154 11.14 9.86 11.09
CA LYS A 154 10.33 9.33 12.20
C LYS A 154 9.14 8.47 11.78
N LEU A 155 8.51 8.77 10.64
CA LEU A 155 7.24 8.12 10.25
C LEU A 155 7.41 7.18 9.06
N VAL A 156 8.15 7.61 8.03
CA VAL A 156 8.24 6.87 6.76
C VAL A 156 9.29 5.77 6.85
N VAL A 157 10.47 6.08 7.40
CA VAL A 157 11.57 5.11 7.50
C VAL A 157 11.18 3.85 8.28
N PRO A 158 10.58 3.93 9.49
CA PRO A 158 10.18 2.73 10.21
C PRO A 158 9.11 1.91 9.47
N SER A 159 8.17 2.60 8.82
CA SER A 159 7.09 1.97 8.05
C SER A 159 7.57 1.26 6.78
N VAL A 160 8.68 1.68 6.20
CA VAL A 160 9.27 1.05 5.00
C VAL A 160 10.17 -0.13 5.35
N LEU A 161 10.78 -0.10 6.54
CA LEU A 161 11.66 -1.17 7.01
C LEU A 161 10.90 -2.33 7.68
N ALA A 162 9.72 -2.06 8.24
CA ALA A 162 8.86 -3.04 8.90
C ALA A 162 7.96 -3.81 7.93
#